data_AF-A0A1Y3MZN6-F1
#
_entry.id   AF-A0A1Y3MZN6-F1
#
_cell.length_a   1.000
_cell.length_b   1.000
_cell.length_c   1.000
_cell.angle_alpha   90.00
_cell.angle_beta   90.00
_cell.angle_gamma   90.00
#
_symmetry.space_group_name_H-M   'P 1'
#
loop_
_entity.id
_entity.type
_entity.pdbx_description
1 polymer ?
#
loop_
_entity_poly.entity_id
_entity_poly.type
_entity_poly.pdbx_seq_one_letter_code
_entity_poly.pdbx_strand_id
1 'polypeptide(L)'
;MFKYNICFIVLLLLLYLNVYAINNNATYETIKMDDVLQLTVQSCKDDSDCKNYGGTCDNGKCFYRIYCIDNNCVSNHGNASYYSLGHDITMVEDIKVNGLILESCTNDSFKNKNCVTRLCNSNSDCFSNKCINSTCVHDDHSSLIFCGNTISEEITCGKNEFEICEKDEECYFRTCTEDKTCDFRYRMNLDSYFYHLLLKYLIIFLLILIIIVTVTILLIKRCRKH
;
A
#
# COMPACT_ATOMS: atom_id res chain seq x y z
N MET A 1 49.62 -36.14 -7.08
CA MET A 1 48.58 -35.78 -6.09
C MET A 1 47.93 -34.41 -6.32
N PHE A 2 48.61 -33.40 -6.88
CA PHE A 2 48.05 -32.04 -7.04
C PHE A 2 46.95 -31.86 -8.11
N LYS A 3 46.87 -32.71 -9.16
CA LYS A 3 45.87 -32.54 -10.24
C LYS A 3 44.42 -32.79 -9.79
N TYR A 4 44.17 -33.66 -8.81
CA TYR A 4 42.82 -33.94 -8.32
C TYR A 4 42.23 -32.79 -7.48
N ASN A 5 43.07 -31.95 -6.87
CA ASN A 5 42.62 -30.80 -6.08
C ASN A 5 42.08 -29.65 -6.94
N ILE A 6 42.61 -29.43 -8.14
CA ILE A 6 42.16 -28.34 -9.01
C ILE A 6 40.75 -28.63 -9.56
N CYS A 7 40.49 -29.87 -10.01
CA CYS A 7 39.14 -30.26 -10.46
C CYS A 7 38.10 -30.16 -9.35
N PHE A 8 38.47 -30.50 -8.10
CA PHE A 8 37.56 -30.40 -6.97
C PHE A 8 37.21 -28.93 -6.62
N ILE A 9 38.19 -28.03 -6.65
CA ILE A 9 37.96 -26.59 -6.42
C ILE A 9 37.08 -25.99 -7.51
N VAL A 10 37.33 -26.31 -8.78
CA VAL A 10 36.50 -25.83 -9.90
C VAL A 10 35.06 -26.34 -9.78
N LEU A 11 34.86 -27.60 -9.38
CA LEU A 11 33.52 -28.16 -9.14
C LEU A 11 32.79 -27.43 -8.02
N LEU A 12 33.45 -27.16 -6.89
CA LEU A 12 32.85 -26.40 -5.78
C LEU A 12 32.48 -24.97 -6.18
N LEU A 13 33.32 -24.32 -7.00
CA LEU A 13 33.06 -22.97 -7.48
C LEU A 13 31.87 -22.93 -8.45
N LEU A 14 31.75 -23.94 -9.33
CA LEU A 14 30.57 -24.10 -10.19
C LEU A 14 29.30 -24.39 -9.39
N LEU A 15 29.38 -25.24 -8.36
CA LEU A 15 28.23 -25.50 -7.47
C LEU A 15 27.80 -24.24 -6.73
N TYR A 16 28.76 -23.46 -6.21
CA TYR A 16 28.49 -22.18 -5.56
C TYR A 16 27.80 -21.19 -6.52
N LEU A 17 28.31 -21.05 -7.75
CA LEU A 17 27.70 -20.18 -8.76
C LEU A 17 26.27 -20.61 -9.14
N ASN A 18 26.00 -21.92 -9.22
CA ASN A 18 24.65 -22.43 -9.48
C ASN A 18 23.69 -22.17 -8.30
N VAL A 19 24.13 -22.42 -7.06
CA VAL A 19 23.32 -22.10 -5.86
C VAL A 19 23.07 -20.60 -5.75
N TYR A 20 24.08 -19.78 -6.06
CA TYR A 20 23.95 -18.32 -6.09
C TYR A 20 22.95 -17.86 -7.18
N ALA A 21 23.02 -18.44 -8.37
CA ALA A 21 22.08 -18.16 -9.45
C ALA A 21 20.64 -18.58 -9.11
N ILE A 22 20.46 -19.75 -8.46
CA ILE A 22 19.14 -20.24 -8.03
C ILE A 22 18.56 -19.36 -6.92
N ASN A 23 19.38 -18.94 -5.94
CA ASN A 23 18.91 -18.10 -4.83
C ASN A 23 18.57 -16.66 -5.26
N ASN A 24 19.18 -16.15 -6.32
CA ASN A 24 18.89 -14.80 -6.82
C ASN A 24 17.71 -14.74 -7.78
N ASN A 25 17.29 -15.87 -8.35
CA ASN A 25 16.05 -15.96 -9.12
C ASN A 25 14.87 -16.18 -8.16
N ALA A 26 14.64 -15.18 -7.32
CA ALA A 26 13.39 -15.00 -6.63
C ALA A 26 12.28 -14.76 -7.68
N THR A 27 11.68 -15.84 -8.17
CA THR A 27 10.59 -15.76 -9.16
C THR A 27 9.33 -15.26 -8.46
N TYR A 28 8.79 -14.14 -8.92
CA TYR A 28 7.42 -13.73 -8.63
C TYR A 28 6.50 -14.24 -9.74
N GLU A 29 5.26 -14.56 -9.40
CA GLU A 29 4.27 -15.00 -10.37
C GLU A 29 3.59 -13.80 -11.02
N THR A 30 3.57 -13.79 -12.35
CA THR A 30 2.90 -12.76 -13.15
C THR A 30 1.51 -13.23 -13.56
N ILE A 31 0.52 -12.38 -13.37
CA ILE A 31 -0.90 -12.63 -13.66
C ILE A 31 -1.34 -11.66 -14.75
N LYS A 32 -2.29 -12.02 -15.61
CA LYS A 32 -2.89 -11.06 -16.55
C LYS A 32 -4.06 -10.32 -15.89
N MET A 33 -4.26 -9.06 -16.28
CA MET A 33 -5.37 -8.25 -15.74
C MET A 33 -6.72 -8.93 -15.98
N ASP A 34 -6.92 -9.52 -17.17
CA ASP A 34 -8.14 -10.25 -17.50
C ASP A 34 -8.42 -11.43 -16.57
N ASP A 35 -7.37 -12.09 -16.06
CA ASP A 35 -7.51 -13.18 -15.08
C ASP A 35 -7.85 -12.62 -13.69
N VAL A 36 -7.23 -11.49 -13.30
CA VAL A 36 -7.51 -10.79 -12.04
C VAL A 36 -8.96 -10.36 -11.96
N LEU A 37 -9.52 -9.85 -13.05
CA LEU A 37 -10.92 -9.41 -13.12
C LEU A 37 -11.93 -10.57 -13.06
N GLN A 38 -11.48 -11.81 -13.30
CA GLN A 38 -12.31 -13.03 -13.20
C GLN A 38 -12.15 -13.75 -11.87
N LEU A 39 -11.22 -13.32 -11.01
CA LEU A 39 -11.02 -13.92 -9.69
C LEU A 39 -12.27 -13.71 -8.83
N THR A 40 -12.68 -14.79 -8.17
CA THR A 40 -13.75 -14.77 -7.17
C THR A 40 -13.16 -14.82 -5.77
N VAL A 41 -13.82 -14.12 -4.84
CA VAL A 41 -13.38 -14.12 -3.44
C VAL A 41 -13.60 -15.51 -2.84
N GLN A 42 -12.51 -16.17 -2.47
CA GLN A 42 -12.54 -17.50 -1.87
C GLN A 42 -12.90 -17.41 -0.39
N SER A 43 -13.71 -18.34 0.09
CA SER A 43 -13.90 -18.55 1.53
C SER A 43 -12.71 -19.28 2.12
N CYS A 44 -12.36 -18.96 3.36
CA CYS A 44 -11.21 -19.54 4.06
C CYS A 44 -11.51 -19.74 5.56
N LYS A 45 -10.72 -20.60 6.21
CA LYS A 45 -10.65 -20.72 7.68
C LYS A 45 -9.36 -20.12 8.22
N ASP A 46 -8.28 -20.27 7.47
CA ASP A 46 -6.97 -19.68 7.76
C ASP A 46 -6.25 -19.30 6.45
N ASP A 47 -5.09 -18.64 6.58
CA ASP A 47 -4.32 -18.12 5.44
C ASP A 47 -3.92 -19.20 4.43
N SER A 48 -3.80 -20.46 4.84
CA SER A 48 -3.39 -21.55 3.94
C SER A 48 -4.48 -21.98 2.96
N ASP A 49 -5.74 -21.63 3.25
CA ASP A 49 -6.87 -21.85 2.33
C ASP A 49 -6.86 -20.85 1.16
N CYS A 50 -6.17 -19.72 1.31
CA CYS A 50 -6.11 -18.67 0.30
C CYS A 50 -5.14 -19.01 -0.83
N LYS A 51 -5.67 -19.72 -1.82
CA LYS A 51 -4.94 -20.10 -3.04
C LYS A 51 -5.05 -19.00 -4.09
N ASN A 52 -4.23 -19.10 -5.14
CA ASN A 52 -4.27 -18.22 -6.31
C ASN A 52 -4.13 -16.75 -5.89
N TYR A 53 -2.99 -16.38 -5.31
CA TYR A 53 -2.63 -14.98 -5.02
C TYR A 53 -3.34 -14.33 -3.82
N GLY A 54 -4.25 -15.05 -3.15
CA GLY A 54 -4.81 -14.64 -1.87
C GLY A 54 -3.74 -14.70 -0.77
N GLY A 55 -3.61 -13.63 0.01
CA GLY A 55 -2.53 -13.53 1.01
C GLY A 55 -2.98 -13.82 2.43
N THR A 56 -4.18 -13.38 2.81
CA THR A 56 -4.63 -13.42 4.21
C THR A 56 -6.10 -13.79 4.28
N CYS A 57 -6.44 -14.65 5.21
CA CYS A 57 -7.81 -14.97 5.58
C CYS A 57 -8.29 -14.01 6.66
N ASP A 58 -9.31 -13.22 6.35
CA ASP A 58 -9.97 -12.38 7.35
C ASP A 58 -11.49 -12.48 7.20
N ASN A 59 -12.17 -12.61 8.34
CA ASN A 59 -13.62 -12.84 8.42
C ASN A 59 -14.13 -13.97 7.51
N GLY A 60 -13.34 -15.03 7.37
CA GLY A 60 -13.68 -16.21 6.56
C GLY A 60 -13.58 -16.01 5.06
N LYS A 61 -12.93 -14.93 4.59
CA LYS A 61 -12.70 -14.61 3.18
C LYS A 61 -11.24 -14.29 2.91
N CYS A 62 -10.77 -14.68 1.74
CA CYS A 62 -9.43 -14.37 1.29
C CYS A 62 -9.33 -12.92 0.81
N PHE A 63 -8.29 -12.24 1.26
CA PHE A 63 -7.93 -10.91 0.81
C PHE A 63 -6.85 -10.99 -0.26
N TYR A 64 -7.15 -10.35 -1.39
CA TYR A 64 -6.25 -10.21 -2.52
C TYR A 64 -5.68 -8.78 -2.53
N ARG A 65 -4.38 -8.69 -2.78
CA ARG A 65 -3.66 -7.42 -2.96
C ARG A 65 -2.78 -7.57 -4.19
N ILE A 66 -3.29 -7.16 -5.34
CA ILE A 66 -2.64 -7.37 -6.63
C ILE A 66 -2.34 -6.00 -7.25
N TYR A 67 -1.13 -5.84 -7.78
CA TYR A 67 -0.66 -4.61 -8.39
C TYR A 67 -0.39 -4.86 -9.86
N CYS A 68 -0.89 -3.99 -10.72
CA CYS A 68 -0.79 -4.16 -12.17
C CYS A 68 -0.22 -2.91 -12.83
N ILE A 69 0.65 -3.12 -13.82
CA ILE A 69 1.06 -2.11 -14.79
C ILE A 69 0.69 -2.67 -16.16
N ASP A 70 -0.11 -1.92 -16.91
CA ASP A 70 -0.75 -2.37 -18.14
C ASP A 70 -1.52 -3.69 -17.96
N ASN A 71 -1.10 -4.76 -18.62
CA ASN A 71 -1.73 -6.09 -18.55
C ASN A 71 -0.88 -7.10 -17.77
N ASN A 72 0.13 -6.66 -17.03
CA ASN A 72 0.93 -7.53 -16.17
C ASN A 72 0.63 -7.18 -14.72
N CYS A 73 0.35 -8.19 -13.91
CA CYS A 73 -0.03 -8.05 -12.52
C CYS A 73 0.84 -8.94 -11.64
N VAL A 74 1.08 -8.51 -10.40
CA VAL A 74 1.85 -9.25 -9.40
C VAL A 74 1.13 -9.12 -8.06
N SER A 75 1.00 -10.24 -7.37
CA SER A 75 0.43 -10.26 -6.01
C SER A 75 1.45 -9.74 -5.00
N ASN A 76 1.00 -8.96 -4.01
CA ASN A 76 1.80 -8.52 -2.87
C ASN A 76 1.97 -9.64 -1.85
N HIS A 77 2.69 -10.68 -2.28
CA HIS A 77 3.01 -11.86 -1.51
C HIS A 77 4.34 -12.45 -2.00
N GLY A 78 5.08 -13.12 -1.10
CA GLY A 78 6.35 -13.75 -1.42
C GLY A 78 7.47 -12.73 -1.68
N ASN A 79 8.14 -12.86 -2.82
CA ASN A 79 9.28 -12.02 -3.20
C ASN A 79 8.85 -10.74 -3.94
N ALA A 80 7.59 -10.34 -3.87
CA ALA A 80 7.12 -9.06 -4.37
C ALA A 80 6.33 -8.39 -3.26
N SER A 81 6.62 -7.13 -3.00
CA SER A 81 5.98 -6.40 -1.91
C SER A 81 5.67 -4.97 -2.30
N TYR A 82 4.60 -4.43 -1.75
CA TYR A 82 4.25 -3.01 -1.83
C TYR A 82 4.42 -2.37 -0.46
N TYR A 83 5.08 -1.22 -0.43
CA TYR A 83 5.09 -0.33 0.73
C TYR A 83 4.37 0.97 0.39
N SER A 84 3.51 1.45 1.29
CA SER A 84 2.81 2.71 1.07
C SER A 84 3.81 3.84 0.89
N LEU A 85 3.57 4.64 -0.15
CA LEU A 85 4.44 5.71 -0.56
C LEU A 85 4.40 6.81 0.53
N GLY A 86 5.57 7.18 1.02
CA GLY A 86 5.72 8.32 1.93
C GLY A 86 5.90 9.62 1.15
N HIS A 87 5.54 10.75 1.77
CA HIS A 87 6.02 12.07 1.30
C HIS A 87 7.46 12.36 1.74
N ASP A 88 8.01 11.58 2.66
CA ASP A 88 9.31 11.82 3.28
C ASP A 88 10.22 10.58 3.15
N ILE A 89 11.42 10.80 2.59
CA ILE A 89 12.48 9.81 2.36
C ILE A 89 12.91 9.13 3.68
N THR A 90 12.84 9.86 4.79
CA THR A 90 13.27 9.37 6.11
C THR A 90 12.48 8.16 6.61
N MET A 91 11.29 7.88 6.05
CA MET A 91 10.49 6.70 6.39
C MET A 91 10.90 5.43 5.62
N VAL A 92 11.73 5.57 4.58
CA VAL A 92 11.95 4.51 3.58
C VAL A 92 13.40 4.00 3.54
N GLU A 93 14.37 4.81 3.99
CA GLU A 93 15.81 4.48 3.93
C GLU A 93 16.21 3.21 4.71
N ASP A 94 15.48 2.83 5.76
CA ASP A 94 15.82 1.67 6.60
C ASP A 94 15.19 0.34 6.13
N ILE A 95 14.37 0.34 5.08
CA ILE A 95 13.65 -0.86 4.63
C ILE A 95 14.50 -1.62 3.63
N LYS A 96 15.21 -2.64 4.13
CA LYS A 96 15.99 -3.56 3.30
C LYS A 96 15.08 -4.24 2.27
N VAL A 97 15.38 -4.01 0.99
CA VAL A 97 14.64 -4.59 -0.13
C VAL A 97 15.00 -6.07 -0.25
N ASN A 98 14.02 -6.94 0.03
CA ASN A 98 14.07 -8.34 -0.39
C ASN A 98 12.97 -8.52 -1.44
N GLY A 99 13.36 -8.68 -2.69
CA GLY A 99 12.44 -8.93 -3.81
C GLY A 99 12.00 -7.70 -4.60
N LEU A 100 11.01 -7.90 -5.46
CA LEU A 100 10.44 -6.91 -6.38
C LEU A 100 9.70 -5.80 -5.61
N ILE A 101 10.03 -4.56 -5.94
CA ILE A 101 9.39 -3.35 -5.45
C ILE A 101 8.17 -3.06 -6.33
N LEU A 102 6.98 -3.13 -5.74
CA LEU A 102 5.72 -2.91 -6.46
C LEU A 102 5.33 -1.44 -6.54
N GLU A 103 5.74 -0.62 -5.57
CA GLU A 103 5.47 0.81 -5.61
C GLU A 103 6.35 1.54 -6.64
N SER A 104 5.77 2.51 -7.32
CA SER A 104 6.45 3.34 -8.32
C SER A 104 5.84 4.73 -8.37
N CYS A 105 6.65 5.75 -8.63
CA CYS A 105 6.21 7.13 -8.83
C CYS A 105 5.94 7.43 -10.30
N THR A 106 4.98 8.29 -10.60
CA THR A 106 4.87 8.93 -11.92
C THR A 106 6.10 9.80 -12.19
N ASN A 107 6.42 10.09 -13.46
CA ASN A 107 7.58 10.95 -13.75
C ASN A 107 7.39 12.35 -13.14
N ASP A 108 6.17 12.87 -13.17
CA ASP A 108 5.87 14.20 -12.65
C ASP A 108 5.99 14.26 -11.12
N SER A 109 5.46 13.27 -10.40
CA SER A 109 5.59 13.19 -8.94
C SER A 109 7.06 13.01 -8.51
N PHE A 110 7.84 12.24 -9.27
CA PHE A 110 9.28 12.08 -9.04
C PHE A 110 10.05 13.39 -9.26
N LYS A 111 9.83 14.10 -10.39
CA LYS A 111 10.49 15.39 -10.69
C LYS A 111 10.16 16.45 -9.65
N ASN A 112 8.92 16.47 -9.18
CA ASN A 112 8.45 17.41 -8.16
C ASN A 112 8.85 17.02 -6.73
N LYS A 113 9.51 15.86 -6.53
CA LYS A 113 9.92 15.32 -5.23
C LYS A 113 8.76 15.09 -4.25
N ASN A 114 7.58 14.78 -4.78
CA ASN A 114 6.37 14.55 -3.98
C ASN A 114 6.10 13.06 -3.70
N CYS A 115 6.94 12.18 -4.26
CA CYS A 115 6.83 10.72 -4.16
C CYS A 115 8.21 10.10 -3.95
N VAL A 116 8.26 9.10 -3.07
CA VAL A 116 9.47 8.32 -2.74
C VAL A 116 9.10 6.85 -2.65
N THR A 117 9.89 5.99 -3.28
CA THR A 117 9.78 4.53 -3.18
C THR A 117 10.90 3.96 -2.31
N ARG A 118 10.85 2.66 -2.01
CA ARG A 118 12.05 1.95 -1.57
C ARG A 118 13.19 2.10 -2.58
N LEU A 119 14.42 2.05 -2.04
CA LEU A 119 15.63 2.26 -2.81
C LEU A 119 15.86 1.08 -3.76
N CYS A 120 15.82 1.36 -5.07
CA CYS A 120 16.23 0.40 -6.09
C CYS A 120 17.71 0.57 -6.42
N ASN A 121 18.38 -0.54 -6.74
CA ASN A 121 19.77 -0.58 -7.23
C ASN A 121 19.80 -0.80 -8.75
N SER A 122 18.79 -1.48 -9.29
CA SER A 122 18.68 -1.84 -10.69
C SER A 122 17.25 -1.72 -11.19
N ASN A 123 17.06 -1.62 -12.51
CA ASN A 123 15.73 -1.62 -13.12
C ASN A 123 14.90 -2.86 -12.76
N SER A 124 15.54 -4.02 -12.66
CA SER A 124 14.88 -5.29 -12.31
C SER A 124 14.38 -5.35 -10.87
N ASP A 125 14.81 -4.43 -10.01
CA ASP A 125 14.26 -4.33 -8.65
C ASP A 125 12.85 -3.72 -8.67
N CYS A 126 12.51 -2.96 -9.70
CA CYS A 126 11.24 -2.25 -9.83
C CYS A 126 10.27 -3.02 -10.72
N PHE A 127 9.01 -3.11 -10.30
CA PHE A 127 7.95 -3.67 -11.13
C PHE A 127 7.75 -2.89 -12.44
N SER A 128 7.95 -1.57 -12.41
CA SER A 128 7.96 -0.70 -13.59
C SER A 128 9.17 -0.91 -14.53
N ASN A 129 10.13 -1.76 -14.13
CA ASN A 129 11.39 -1.99 -14.83
C ASN A 129 12.22 -0.70 -15.06
N LYS A 130 12.08 0.30 -14.19
CA LYS A 130 12.74 1.60 -14.34
C LYS A 130 13.11 2.18 -12.97
N CYS A 131 14.41 2.18 -12.69
CA CYS A 131 15.03 2.72 -11.49
C CYS A 131 15.81 3.99 -11.85
N ILE A 132 15.40 5.15 -11.34
CA ILE A 132 16.07 6.43 -11.56
C ILE A 132 16.45 7.03 -10.22
N ASN A 133 17.74 7.32 -10.01
CA ASN A 133 18.27 7.86 -8.75
C ASN A 133 17.76 7.09 -7.52
N SER A 134 17.79 5.76 -7.60
CA SER A 134 17.29 4.85 -6.56
C SER A 134 15.80 4.95 -6.25
N THR A 135 14.98 5.48 -7.16
CA THR A 135 13.52 5.48 -7.06
C THR A 135 12.91 4.70 -8.21
N CYS A 136 11.91 3.85 -7.93
CA CYS A 136 11.14 3.19 -8.96
C CYS A 136 10.16 4.18 -9.59
N VAL A 137 10.26 4.36 -10.91
CA VAL A 137 9.45 5.32 -11.67
C VAL A 137 8.72 4.58 -12.77
N HIS A 138 7.48 4.94 -13.08
CA HIS A 138 6.77 4.44 -14.25
C HIS A 138 6.41 5.60 -15.19
N ASP A 139 6.09 5.26 -16.44
CA ASP A 139 5.73 6.26 -17.43
C ASP A 139 4.31 6.79 -17.19
N ASP A 140 4.08 8.06 -17.54
CA ASP A 140 2.80 8.73 -17.31
C ASP A 140 1.67 8.17 -18.19
N HIS A 141 2.00 7.31 -19.16
CA HIS A 141 1.05 6.59 -20.00
C HIS A 141 0.59 5.25 -19.41
N SER A 142 1.26 4.75 -18.38
CA SER A 142 0.97 3.49 -17.69
C SER A 142 0.66 3.79 -16.23
N SER A 143 -0.52 3.44 -15.75
CA SER A 143 -0.85 3.60 -14.33
C SER A 143 -0.55 2.32 -13.54
N LEU A 144 -0.02 2.48 -12.33
CA LEU A 144 -0.02 1.44 -11.32
C LEU A 144 -1.45 1.28 -10.79
N ILE A 145 -2.08 0.17 -11.15
CA ILE A 145 -3.43 -0.20 -10.72
C ILE A 145 -3.32 -1.12 -9.51
N PHE A 146 -4.12 -0.84 -8.48
CA PHE A 146 -4.32 -1.73 -7.35
C PHE A 146 -5.66 -2.45 -7.50
N CYS A 147 -5.63 -3.77 -7.38
CA CYS A 147 -6.78 -4.65 -7.39
C CYS A 147 -6.87 -5.39 -6.06
N GLY A 148 -8.04 -5.32 -5.44
CA GLY A 148 -8.30 -5.96 -4.16
C GLY A 148 -9.79 -6.03 -3.85
N ASN A 149 -10.11 -6.82 -2.84
CA ASN A 149 -11.46 -6.92 -2.31
C ASN A 149 -11.55 -6.25 -0.94
N THR A 150 -12.73 -5.69 -0.67
CA THR A 150 -13.16 -5.37 0.69
C THR A 150 -13.92 -6.58 1.27
N ILE A 151 -14.48 -6.43 2.47
CA ILE A 151 -15.30 -7.47 3.13
C ILE A 151 -16.50 -7.87 2.24
N SER A 152 -16.95 -7.00 1.32
CA SER A 152 -18.04 -7.23 0.37
C SER A 152 -17.57 -7.76 -1.00
N GLU A 153 -17.04 -8.98 -0.98
CA GLU A 153 -17.20 -10.07 -1.98
C GLU A 153 -16.67 -9.95 -3.42
N GLU A 154 -16.39 -8.76 -3.96
CA GLU A 154 -15.87 -8.62 -5.33
C GLU A 154 -14.47 -8.00 -5.36
N ILE A 155 -13.64 -8.46 -6.30
CA ILE A 155 -12.37 -7.80 -6.61
C ILE A 155 -12.68 -6.55 -7.42
N THR A 156 -12.22 -5.42 -6.90
CA THR A 156 -12.31 -4.12 -7.56
C THR A 156 -10.91 -3.66 -7.89
N CYS A 157 -10.77 -2.92 -8.99
CA CYS A 157 -9.50 -2.36 -9.42
C CYS A 157 -9.63 -0.84 -9.58
N GLY A 158 -8.57 -0.12 -9.27
CA GLY A 158 -8.48 1.32 -9.49
C GLY A 158 -7.04 1.81 -9.42
N LYS A 159 -6.81 3.04 -9.84
CA LYS A 159 -5.50 3.69 -9.74
C LYS A 159 -5.01 3.71 -8.30
N ASN A 160 -3.74 3.37 -8.12
CA ASN A 160 -3.10 3.30 -6.81
C ASN A 160 -2.75 4.71 -6.28
N GLU A 161 -2.25 4.80 -5.05
CA GLU A 161 -1.79 6.06 -4.45
C GLU A 161 -0.77 6.79 -5.36
N PHE A 162 -0.86 8.13 -5.41
CA PHE A 162 -0.01 9.04 -6.21
C PHE A 162 -0.16 8.98 -7.74
N GLU A 163 -1.06 8.14 -8.24
CA GLU A 163 -1.46 8.14 -9.66
C GLU A 163 -2.27 9.39 -10.02
N ILE A 164 -2.12 9.86 -11.25
CA ILE A 164 -2.88 11.00 -11.78
C ILE A 164 -4.34 10.59 -11.98
N CYS A 165 -5.29 11.40 -11.52
CA CYS A 165 -6.74 11.17 -11.64
C CYS A 165 -7.49 12.44 -12.02
N GLU A 166 -8.64 12.28 -12.70
CA GLU A 166 -9.57 13.39 -12.92
C GLU A 166 -10.79 13.33 -12.01
N LYS A 167 -11.17 12.12 -11.61
CA LYS A 167 -12.34 11.84 -10.79
C LYS A 167 -12.05 10.80 -9.71
N ASP A 168 -12.82 10.85 -8.64
CA ASP A 168 -12.71 9.93 -7.50
C ASP A 168 -12.84 8.47 -7.93
N GLU A 169 -13.72 8.16 -8.89
CA GLU A 169 -13.98 6.78 -9.30
C GLU A 169 -12.81 6.10 -10.02
N GLU A 170 -11.83 6.85 -10.49
CA GLU A 170 -10.62 6.30 -11.09
C GLU A 170 -9.68 5.72 -10.02
N CYS A 171 -9.71 6.26 -8.81
CA CYS A 171 -8.85 5.84 -7.70
C CYS A 171 -9.47 4.65 -6.98
N TYR A 172 -8.64 3.67 -6.60
CA TYR A 172 -9.12 2.51 -5.85
C TYR A 172 -9.82 2.92 -4.53
N PHE A 173 -9.25 3.90 -3.82
CA PHE A 173 -9.79 4.42 -2.56
C PHE A 173 -10.91 5.46 -2.72
N ARG A 174 -11.38 5.70 -3.96
CA ARG A 174 -12.45 6.66 -4.27
C ARG A 174 -12.14 8.09 -3.79
N THR A 175 -10.93 8.55 -4.05
CA THR A 175 -10.47 9.89 -3.67
C THR A 175 -9.40 10.37 -4.63
N CYS A 176 -9.75 11.42 -5.38
CA CYS A 176 -8.87 12.21 -6.21
C CYS A 176 -8.69 13.59 -5.56
N THR A 177 -7.46 13.95 -5.21
CA THR A 177 -7.17 15.23 -4.54
C THR A 177 -7.35 16.42 -5.49
N GLU A 178 -7.35 17.64 -4.94
CA GLU A 178 -7.35 18.88 -5.73
C GLU A 178 -6.14 18.96 -6.68
N ASP A 179 -5.01 18.37 -6.26
CA ASP A 179 -3.78 18.25 -7.05
C ASP A 179 -3.84 17.14 -8.13
N LYS A 180 -5.01 16.56 -8.37
CA LYS A 180 -5.27 15.54 -9.41
C LYS A 180 -4.48 14.25 -9.20
N THR A 181 -4.32 13.83 -7.94
CA THR A 181 -3.66 12.57 -7.57
C THR A 181 -4.51 11.70 -6.66
N CYS A 182 -4.42 10.39 -6.79
CA CYS A 182 -5.09 9.46 -5.89
C CYS A 182 -4.42 9.45 -4.51
N ASP A 183 -5.20 9.58 -3.43
CA ASP A 183 -4.68 9.56 -2.05
C ASP A 183 -5.61 8.78 -1.11
N PHE A 184 -5.08 7.80 -0.38
CA PHE A 184 -5.85 7.05 0.61
C PHE A 184 -6.01 7.81 1.94
N ARG A 185 -5.09 8.72 2.26
CA ARG A 185 -5.02 9.39 3.57
C ARG A 185 -6.07 10.49 3.71
N TYR A 186 -6.49 11.11 2.60
CA TYR A 186 -7.50 12.16 2.64
C TYR A 186 -8.82 11.68 3.29
N ARG A 187 -9.31 10.47 2.97
CA ARG A 187 -10.50 9.89 3.62
C ARG A 187 -10.30 9.64 5.12
N MET A 188 -9.16 9.06 5.51
CA MET A 188 -8.87 8.81 6.92
C MET A 188 -8.72 10.11 7.74
N ASN A 189 -8.13 11.14 7.15
CA ASN A 189 -7.95 12.43 7.78
C ASN A 189 -9.27 13.21 7.89
N LEU A 190 -10.18 13.09 6.92
CA LEU A 190 -11.52 13.68 7.00
C LEU A 190 -12.34 13.09 8.16
N ASP A 191 -12.33 11.77 8.31
CA ASP A 191 -13.05 11.09 9.40
C ASP A 191 -12.45 11.46 10.77
N SER A 192 -11.12 11.49 10.87
CA SER A 192 -10.42 11.93 12.09
C SER A 192 -10.71 13.40 12.43
N TYR A 193 -10.66 14.30 11.43
CA TYR A 193 -10.93 15.72 11.61
C TYR A 193 -12.39 15.97 12.03
N PHE A 194 -13.35 15.27 11.41
CA PHE A 194 -14.75 15.34 11.78
C PHE A 194 -14.98 14.85 13.21
N TYR A 195 -14.32 13.77 13.63
CA TYR A 195 -14.37 13.28 15.00
C TYR A 195 -13.81 14.31 16.00
N HIS A 196 -12.67 14.92 15.68
CA HIS A 196 -12.09 15.98 16.52
C HIS A 196 -12.99 17.22 16.62
N LEU A 197 -13.63 17.63 15.52
CA LEU A 197 -14.62 18.70 15.52
C LEU A 197 -15.84 18.35 16.39
N LEU A 198 -16.41 17.16 16.21
CA LEU A 198 -17.55 16.70 17.01
C LEU A 198 -17.22 16.64 18.51
N LEU A 199 -16.05 16.10 18.86
CA LEU A 199 -15.57 16.04 20.25
C LEU A 199 -15.43 17.46 20.84
N LYS A 200 -14.89 18.40 20.06
CA LYS A 200 -14.75 19.81 20.46
C LYS A 200 -16.11 20.46 20.74
N TYR A 201 -17.09 20.26 19.85
CA TYR A 201 -18.45 20.77 20.05
C TYR A 201 -19.14 20.13 21.26
N LEU A 202 -18.94 18.84 21.50
CA LEU A 202 -19.49 18.13 22.67
C LEU A 202 -18.92 18.69 23.98
N ILE A 203 -17.62 18.98 24.05
CA ILE A 203 -16.99 19.60 25.23
C ILE A 203 -17.57 21.00 25.49
N ILE A 204 -17.72 21.82 24.44
CA ILE A 204 -18.31 23.16 24.56
C ILE A 204 -19.76 23.07 25.06
N PHE A 205 -20.54 22.14 24.54
CA PHE A 205 -21.92 21.91 24.95
C PHE A 205 -22.02 21.51 26.44
N LEU A 206 -21.15 20.61 26.91
CA LEU A 206 -21.10 20.20 28.31
C LEU A 206 -20.74 21.38 29.25
N LEU A 207 -19.80 22.23 28.86
CA LEU A 207 -19.44 23.43 29.62
C LEU A 207 -20.62 24.41 29.75
N ILE A 208 -21.38 24.62 28.67
CA ILE A 208 -22.57 25.46 28.67
C ILE A 208 -23.64 24.89 29.62
N LEU A 209 -23.87 23.57 29.59
CA LEU A 209 -24.82 22.91 30.50
C LEU A 209 -24.43 23.10 31.98
N ILE A 210 -23.14 22.97 32.31
CA ILE A 210 -22.64 23.19 33.68
C ILE A 210 -22.90 24.64 34.11
N ILE A 211 -22.69 25.62 33.23
CA ILE A 211 -22.97 27.04 33.51
C ILE A 211 -24.49 27.24 33.74
N ILE A 212 -25.35 26.67 32.91
CA ILE A 212 -26.80 26.77 33.08
C ILE A 212 -27.26 26.17 34.41
N VAL A 213 -26.76 24.97 34.76
CA VAL A 213 -27.10 24.29 36.02
C VAL A 213 -26.62 25.10 37.22
N THR A 214 -25.38 25.62 37.18
CA THR A 214 -24.84 26.43 38.29
C THR A 214 -25.61 27.73 38.47
N VAL A 215 -25.94 28.44 37.39
CA VAL A 215 -26.80 29.64 37.43
C VAL A 215 -28.17 29.31 38.00
N THR A 216 -28.79 28.22 37.55
CA THR A 216 -30.10 27.77 38.05
C THR A 216 -30.08 27.49 39.56
N ILE A 217 -29.05 26.80 40.04
CA ILE A 217 -28.85 26.54 41.49
C ILE A 217 -28.67 27.85 42.26
N LEU A 218 -27.90 28.81 41.74
CA LEU A 218 -27.69 30.12 42.37
C LEU A 218 -29.00 30.92 42.44
N LEU A 219 -29.81 30.89 41.38
CA LEU A 219 -31.13 31.54 41.34
C LEU A 219 -32.09 30.91 42.36
N ILE A 220 -32.17 29.58 42.44
CA ILE A 220 -32.99 28.87 43.42
C ILE A 220 -32.56 29.22 44.85
N LYS A 221 -31.25 29.24 45.13
CA LYS A 221 -30.72 29.62 46.45
C LYS A 221 -31.05 31.07 46.81
N ARG A 222 -31.00 32.00 45.83
CA ARG A 222 -31.35 33.40 46.04
C ARG A 222 -32.83 33.58 46.34
N CYS A 223 -33.72 32.89 45.63
CA CYS A 223 -35.16 32.93 45.86
C CYS A 223 -35.55 32.36 47.24
N ARG A 224 -34.82 31.37 47.76
CA ARG A 224 -35.11 30.75 49.07
C ARG A 224 -34.68 31.62 50.28
N LYS A 225 -33.87 32.66 50.06
CA LYS A 225 -33.41 33.58 51.12
C LYS A 225 -34.32 34.81 51.28
N HIS A 226 -35.22 35.04 50.33
CA HIS A 226 -36.26 36.07 50.41
C HIS A 226 -37.59 35.44 50.83
#